data_AF-A0A060C0D6-F1
#
_entry.id   AF-A0A060C0D6-F1
#
_cell.length_a   1.000
_cell.length_b   1.000
_cell.length_c   1.000
_cell.angle_alpha   90.00
_cell.angle_beta   90.00
_cell.angle_gamma   90.00
#
_symmetry.space_group_name_H-M   'P 1'
#
loop_
_entity.id
_entity.type
_entity.pdbx_description
1 polymer ?
#
loop_
_entity_poly.entity_id
_entity_poly.type
_entity_poly.pdbx_seq_one_letter_code
_entity_poly.pdbx_strand_id
1 'polypeptide(L)'
;MTDIDPTPLTDFGPVPEGWLWGTATAAHQIEGGNVNNDWWRFEHTSGTGTTEPSGDACDSYNRYREDLQLVKDMGLDAYRFSLEWSRIEPAPGEFSLVALQHYRDQMLAAHELGLKNS
;
A
#
# COMPACT_ATOMS: atom_id res chain seq x y z
N MET A 1 -23.41 27.46 13.25
CA MET A 1 -23.37 25.99 13.41
C MET A 1 -24.07 25.46 12.17
N THR A 2 -23.31 25.08 11.14
CA THR A 2 -23.87 24.64 9.85
C THR A 2 -24.43 23.24 10.01
N ASP A 3 -25.72 23.10 9.74
CA ASP A 3 -26.42 21.82 9.65
C ASP A 3 -25.79 20.99 8.53
N ILE A 4 -25.03 19.96 8.90
CA ILE A 4 -24.59 18.92 7.97
C ILE A 4 -25.83 18.08 7.65
N ASP A 5 -26.21 18.04 6.37
CA ASP A 5 -27.23 17.10 5.89
C ASP A 5 -26.77 15.66 6.16
N PRO A 6 -27.51 14.88 6.97
CA PRO A 6 -27.14 13.50 7.31
C PRO A 6 -27.44 12.51 6.19
N THR A 7 -28.03 12.95 5.07
CA THR A 7 -28.34 12.08 3.94
C THR A 7 -27.04 11.55 3.34
N PRO A 8 -26.80 10.22 3.35
CA PRO A 8 -25.61 9.68 2.72
C PRO A 8 -25.66 9.97 1.21
N LEU A 9 -24.54 10.47 0.68
CA LEU A 9 -24.33 10.58 -0.76
C LEU A 9 -24.25 9.16 -1.33
N THR A 10 -25.39 8.60 -1.71
CA THR A 10 -25.49 7.24 -2.26
C THR A 10 -25.55 7.20 -3.78
N ASP A 11 -25.63 8.36 -4.43
CA ASP A 11 -25.77 8.46 -5.89
C ASP A 11 -24.61 9.29 -6.47
N PHE A 12 -23.68 8.58 -7.13
CA PHE A 12 -22.54 9.16 -7.85
C PHE A 12 -22.86 9.46 -9.32
N GLY A 13 -24.10 9.21 -9.76
CA GLY A 13 -24.45 9.13 -11.18
C GLY A 13 -23.87 7.87 -11.85
N PRO A 14 -24.19 7.63 -13.14
CA PRO A 14 -23.70 6.47 -13.86
C PRO A 14 -22.18 6.57 -14.12
N VAL A 15 -21.43 5.51 -13.78
CA VAL A 15 -20.03 5.34 -14.16
C VAL A 15 -19.90 4.53 -15.46
N PRO A 16 -18.83 4.70 -16.25
CA PRO A 16 -18.58 3.89 -17.44
C PRO A 16 -18.53 2.38 -17.13
N GLU A 17 -18.87 1.56 -18.12
CA GLU A 17 -18.66 0.12 -18.02
C GLU A 17 -17.17 -0.19 -17.77
N GLY A 18 -16.90 -1.09 -16.81
CA GLY A 18 -15.54 -1.46 -16.43
C GLY A 18 -14.79 -0.44 -15.56
N TRP A 19 -15.48 0.59 -15.04
CA TRP A 19 -14.93 1.46 -14.01
C TRP A 19 -14.46 0.66 -12.79
N LEU A 20 -13.30 1.00 -12.23
CA LEU A 20 -12.71 0.31 -11.08
C LEU A 20 -12.73 1.22 -9.86
N TRP A 21 -13.24 0.69 -8.76
CA TRP A 21 -13.04 1.27 -7.44
C TRP A 21 -11.89 0.55 -6.75
N GLY A 22 -10.99 1.30 -6.14
CA GLY A 22 -9.83 0.72 -5.50
C GLY A 22 -9.28 1.57 -4.38
N THR A 23 -8.31 1.00 -3.68
CA THR A 23 -7.52 1.69 -2.68
C THR A 23 -6.04 1.64 -3.04
N ALA A 24 -5.24 2.51 -2.43
CA ALA A 24 -3.83 2.64 -2.74
C ALA A 24 -2.99 2.81 -1.47
N THR A 25 -1.79 2.23 -1.49
CA THR A 25 -0.81 2.34 -0.41
C THR A 25 0.60 2.59 -0.98
N ALA A 26 1.53 2.98 -0.12
CA ALA A 26 2.95 3.05 -0.45
C ALA A 26 3.78 2.25 0.55
N ALA A 27 4.77 1.53 0.04
CA ALA A 27 5.59 0.57 0.77
C ALA A 27 6.10 1.11 2.11
N HIS A 28 6.84 2.23 2.10
CA HIS A 28 7.40 2.83 3.32
C HIS A 28 6.34 3.23 4.37
N GLN A 29 5.08 3.47 3.95
CA GLN A 29 4.01 3.86 4.88
C GLN A 29 3.34 2.66 5.58
N ILE A 30 3.38 1.47 4.99
CA ILE A 30 2.57 0.33 5.48
C ILE A 30 3.36 -0.96 5.72
N GLU A 31 4.46 -1.19 5.00
CA GLU A 31 5.15 -2.49 5.03
C GLU A 31 5.84 -2.76 6.37
N GLY A 32 6.43 -1.72 6.95
CA GLY A 32 7.31 -1.82 8.12
C GLY A 32 8.72 -2.26 7.74
N GLY A 33 9.71 -1.97 8.58
CA GLY A 33 11.09 -2.44 8.44
C GLY A 33 11.87 -1.89 7.23
N ASN A 34 11.41 -0.79 6.63
CA ASN A 34 12.07 -0.17 5.46
C ASN A 34 13.16 0.79 5.95
N VAL A 35 14.36 0.25 6.23
CA VAL A 35 15.43 0.97 6.95
C VAL A 35 16.55 1.54 6.07
N ASN A 36 16.50 1.36 4.75
CA ASN A 36 17.61 1.69 3.85
C ASN A 36 17.17 2.59 2.67
N ASN A 37 16.26 3.52 2.91
CA ASN A 37 15.79 4.46 1.89
C ASN A 37 15.86 5.93 2.38
N ASP A 38 15.59 6.87 1.46
CA ASP A 38 15.67 8.31 1.77
C ASP A 38 14.64 8.77 2.79
N TRP A 39 13.46 8.15 2.82
CA TRP A 39 12.42 8.46 3.80
C TRP A 39 12.83 8.05 5.22
N TRP A 40 13.42 6.87 5.38
CA TRP A 40 14.01 6.41 6.64
C TRP A 40 15.10 7.36 7.13
N ARG A 41 15.97 7.82 6.21
CA ARG A 41 16.99 8.82 6.55
C ARG A 41 16.35 10.13 6.99
N PHE A 42 15.33 10.60 6.27
CA PHE A 42 14.62 11.83 6.59
C PHE A 42 13.99 11.79 7.98
N GLU A 43 13.23 10.75 8.31
CA GLU A 43 12.55 10.65 9.61
C GLU A 43 13.51 10.53 10.81
N HIS A 44 14.73 10.00 10.59
CA HIS A 44 15.77 9.90 11.63
C HIS A 44 16.73 11.09 11.66
N THR A 45 16.59 12.05 10.74
CA THR A 45 17.42 13.26 10.74
C THR A 45 16.82 14.31 11.68
N SER A 46 17.65 14.89 12.56
CA SER A 46 17.20 15.93 13.49
C SER A 46 16.65 17.17 12.74
N GLY A 47 15.53 17.71 13.20
CA GLY A 47 14.95 18.93 12.64
C GLY A 47 14.05 18.70 11.42
N THR A 48 13.70 17.46 11.11
CA THR A 48 12.62 17.16 10.17
C THR A 48 11.25 17.32 10.82
N GLY A 49 10.21 17.43 9.99
CA GLY A 49 8.82 17.54 10.44
C GLY A 49 8.19 16.20 10.86
N THR A 50 8.96 15.12 10.89
CA THR A 50 8.46 13.80 11.26
C THR A 50 8.14 13.76 12.75
N THR A 51 6.88 13.48 13.07
CA THR A 51 6.42 13.33 14.47
C THR A 51 6.62 11.91 14.98
N GLU A 52 6.32 10.92 14.13
CA GLU A 52 6.48 9.49 14.43
C GLU A 52 7.14 8.81 13.21
N PRO A 53 8.31 8.16 13.39
CA PRO A 53 8.95 7.36 12.34
C PRO A 53 8.11 6.15 11.93
N SER A 54 8.31 5.69 10.69
CA SER A 54 7.59 4.56 10.08
C SER A 54 7.69 3.26 10.89
N GLY A 55 8.88 2.90 11.39
CA GLY A 55 9.11 1.72 12.22
C GLY A 55 8.55 0.43 11.59
N ASP A 56 7.71 -0.28 12.34
CA ASP A 56 7.01 -1.48 11.86
C ASP A 56 5.72 -1.17 11.06
N ALA A 57 5.32 0.11 10.98
CA ALA A 57 4.15 0.60 10.26
C ALA A 57 2.88 -0.25 10.54
N CYS A 58 2.23 -0.78 9.50
CA CYS A 58 1.08 -1.68 9.61
C CYS A 58 1.47 -3.17 9.53
N ASP A 59 2.77 -3.47 9.42
CA ASP A 59 3.32 -4.81 9.16
C ASP A 59 2.74 -5.48 7.90
N SER A 60 2.36 -4.68 6.89
CA SER A 60 1.80 -5.20 5.64
C SER A 60 2.78 -6.09 4.88
N TYR A 61 4.09 -5.98 5.13
CA TYR A 61 5.07 -6.89 4.54
C TYR A 61 4.81 -8.35 4.94
N ASN A 62 4.45 -8.60 6.20
CA ASN A 62 4.14 -9.95 6.66
C ASN A 62 2.64 -10.28 6.53
N ARG A 63 1.79 -9.26 6.49
CA ARG A 63 0.32 -9.39 6.57
C ARG A 63 -0.42 -9.07 5.26
N TYR A 64 0.28 -8.95 4.14
CA TYR A 64 -0.33 -8.53 2.87
C TYR A 64 -1.55 -9.36 2.44
N ARG A 65 -1.62 -10.65 2.78
CA ARG A 65 -2.78 -11.49 2.46
C ARG A 65 -4.04 -11.03 3.20
N GLU A 66 -3.89 -10.60 4.44
CA GLU A 66 -5.00 -10.06 5.26
C GLU A 66 -5.45 -8.71 4.69
N ASP A 67 -4.51 -7.84 4.32
CA ASP A 67 -4.80 -6.55 3.70
C ASP A 67 -5.58 -6.73 2.38
N LEU A 68 -5.15 -7.65 1.52
CA LEU A 68 -5.85 -7.95 0.27
C LEU A 68 -7.25 -8.53 0.50
N GLN A 69 -7.43 -9.36 1.53
CA GLN A 69 -8.75 -9.86 1.91
C GLN A 69 -9.66 -8.71 2.36
N LEU A 70 -9.15 -7.74 3.14
CA LEU A 70 -9.91 -6.55 3.53
C LEU A 70 -10.32 -5.72 2.31
N VAL A 71 -9.43 -5.52 1.33
CA VAL A 71 -9.78 -4.85 0.07
C VAL A 71 -10.93 -5.56 -0.63
N LYS A 72 -10.89 -6.89 -0.66
CA LYS A 72 -11.95 -7.70 -1.26
C LYS A 72 -13.27 -7.60 -0.49
N ASP A 73 -13.22 -7.66 0.83
CA ASP A 73 -14.39 -7.60 1.70
C ASP A 73 -15.08 -6.22 1.66
N MET A 74 -14.32 -5.15 1.36
CA MET A 74 -14.87 -3.82 1.08
C MET A 74 -15.56 -3.71 -0.29
N GLY A 75 -15.52 -4.75 -1.12
CA GLY A 75 -16.14 -4.77 -2.44
C GLY A 75 -15.36 -3.96 -3.49
N LEU A 76 -14.07 -3.73 -3.28
CA LEU A 76 -13.22 -3.01 -4.24
C LEU A 76 -12.73 -3.94 -5.37
N ASP A 77 -12.52 -3.34 -6.54
CA ASP A 77 -12.04 -4.02 -7.75
C ASP A 77 -10.52 -4.03 -7.85
N ALA A 78 -9.86 -2.98 -7.33
CA ALA A 78 -8.44 -2.74 -7.55
C ALA A 78 -7.66 -2.41 -6.29
N TYR A 79 -6.41 -2.86 -6.25
CA TYR A 79 -5.44 -2.49 -5.21
C TYR A 79 -4.13 -2.03 -5.86
N ARG A 80 -3.78 -0.77 -5.60
CA ARG A 80 -2.50 -0.18 -6.03
C ARG A 80 -1.54 -0.19 -4.85
N PHE A 81 -0.33 -0.70 -5.05
CA PHE A 81 0.74 -0.62 -4.06
C PHE A 81 2.06 -0.27 -4.75
N SER A 82 3.02 0.25 -3.99
CA SER A 82 4.38 0.50 -4.49
C SER A 82 5.33 -0.60 -4.03
N LEU A 83 6.48 -0.73 -4.70
CA LEU A 83 7.56 -1.61 -4.30
C LEU A 83 8.62 -0.82 -3.52
N GLU A 84 9.17 -1.37 -2.45
CA GLU A 84 10.30 -0.79 -1.75
C GLU A 84 11.60 -1.10 -2.51
N TRP A 85 12.12 -0.11 -3.24
CA TRP A 85 13.32 -0.29 -4.04
C TRP A 85 14.53 -0.69 -3.19
N SER A 86 14.68 -0.14 -1.98
CA SER A 86 15.81 -0.48 -1.09
C SER A 86 15.78 -1.93 -0.57
N ARG A 87 14.62 -2.61 -0.64
CA ARG A 87 14.53 -4.06 -0.40
C ARG A 87 14.93 -4.85 -1.63
N ILE A 88 14.52 -4.40 -2.82
CA ILE A 88 14.81 -5.07 -4.10
C ILE A 88 16.29 -4.93 -4.45
N GLU A 89 16.86 -3.75 -4.32
CA GLU A 89 18.26 -3.42 -4.58
C GLU A 89 18.87 -2.73 -3.34
N PRO A 90 19.28 -3.49 -2.32
CA PRO A 90 19.86 -2.93 -1.09
C PRO A 90 21.21 -2.20 -1.30
N ALA A 91 21.95 -2.56 -2.35
CA ALA A 91 23.17 -1.90 -2.76
C ALA A 91 23.25 -1.89 -4.31
N PRO A 92 23.95 -0.91 -4.92
CA PRO A 92 24.02 -0.80 -6.38
C PRO A 92 24.45 -2.11 -7.06
N GLY A 93 23.58 -2.66 -7.89
CA GLY A 93 23.78 -3.91 -8.62
C GLY A 93 23.54 -5.20 -7.82
N GLU A 94 23.20 -5.11 -6.53
CA GLU A 94 22.86 -6.27 -5.69
C GLU A 94 21.35 -6.42 -5.59
N PHE A 95 20.79 -7.47 -6.19
CA PHE A 95 19.33 -7.71 -6.20
C PHE A 95 18.91 -8.81 -5.22
N SER A 96 17.92 -8.51 -4.39
CA SER A 96 17.32 -9.46 -3.45
C SER A 96 16.25 -10.30 -4.14
N LEU A 97 16.59 -11.56 -4.44
CA LEU A 97 15.62 -12.54 -4.97
C LEU A 97 14.47 -12.80 -4.00
N VAL A 98 14.71 -12.71 -2.69
CA VAL A 98 13.67 -12.88 -1.66
C VAL A 98 12.66 -11.75 -1.72
N ALA A 99 13.12 -10.49 -1.86
CA ALA A 99 12.21 -9.34 -1.99
C ALA A 99 11.40 -9.40 -3.30
N LEU A 100 12.05 -9.74 -4.42
CA LEU A 100 11.36 -9.94 -5.70
C LEU A 100 10.30 -11.05 -5.62
N GLN A 101 10.63 -12.17 -4.97
CA GLN A 101 9.69 -13.27 -4.77
C GLN A 101 8.52 -12.85 -3.88
N HIS A 102 8.77 -12.10 -2.80
CA HIS A 102 7.72 -11.54 -1.94
C HIS A 102 6.71 -10.69 -2.73
N TYR A 103 7.18 -9.72 -3.50
CA TYR A 103 6.29 -8.86 -4.30
C TYR A 103 5.54 -9.63 -5.40
N ARG A 104 6.19 -10.64 -5.99
CA ARG A 104 5.52 -11.57 -6.91
C ARG A 104 4.40 -12.33 -6.20
N ASP A 105 4.63 -12.85 -5.00
CA ASP A 105 3.62 -13.58 -4.24
C ASP A 105 2.46 -12.69 -3.78
N GLN A 106 2.72 -11.41 -3.50
CA GLN A 106 1.69 -10.40 -3.26
C GLN A 106 0.83 -10.15 -4.50
N MET A 107 1.43 -9.99 -5.68
CA MET A 107 0.69 -9.86 -6.94
C MET A 107 -0.15 -11.10 -7.27
N LEU A 108 0.41 -12.29 -7.05
CA LEU A 108 -0.32 -13.55 -7.26
C LEU A 108 -1.50 -13.68 -6.30
N ALA A 109 -1.33 -13.34 -5.02
CA ALA A 109 -2.41 -13.36 -4.05
C ALA A 109 -3.53 -12.36 -4.40
N ALA A 110 -3.19 -11.16 -4.89
CA ALA A 110 -4.18 -10.20 -5.36
C ALA A 110 -5.00 -10.76 -6.54
N HIS A 111 -4.32 -11.39 -7.50
CA HIS A 111 -4.95 -12.02 -8.64
C HIS A 111 -5.83 -13.22 -8.24
N GLU A 112 -5.41 -14.04 -7.27
CA GLU A 112 -6.21 -15.15 -6.71
C GLU A 112 -7.55 -14.66 -6.12
N LEU A 113 -7.57 -13.46 -5.54
CA LEU A 113 -8.77 -12.80 -4.99
C LEU A 113 -9.60 -12.05 -6.06
N GLY A 114 -9.14 -12.06 -7.32
CA GLY A 114 -9.76 -11.35 -8.43
C GLY A 114 -9.60 -9.83 -8.37
N LEU A 115 -8.63 -9.33 -7.59
CA LEU A 115 -8.29 -7.91 -7.55
C LEU A 115 -7.42 -7.56 -8.76
N LYS A 116 -7.70 -6.41 -9.36
CA LYS A 116 -6.86 -5.83 -10.41
C LYS A 116 -5.75 -5.02 -9.75
N ASN A 117 -4.51 -5.35 -10.08
CA ASN A 117 -3.33 -4.54 -9.77
C ASN A 117 -3.08 -3.54 -10.91
N SER A 118 -2.78 -2.29 -10.55
CA SER A 118 -2.47 -1.18 -11.47
C SER A 118 -0.98 -0.90 -11.56
#